data_AF-A0A953RHH1-F1
#
_entry.id   AF-A0A953RHH1-F1
#
_cell.length_a   1.000
_cell.length_b   1.000
_cell.length_c   1.000
_cell.angle_alpha   90.00
_cell.angle_beta   90.00
_cell.angle_gamma   90.00
#
_symmetry.space_group_name_H-M   'P 1'
#
loop_
_entity.id
_entity.type
_entity.pdbx_description
1 polymer ?
#
loop_
_entity_poly.entity_id
_entity_poly.type
_entity_poly.pdbx_seq_one_letter_code
_entity_poly.pdbx_strand_id
1 'polypeptide(L)' 'MQDLISSGRKKALIVLGHVASEQSGMRYCAERLKTFIPEVPVEFIPAAEPFWSPDAPVE' A
#
# COMPACT_ATOMS: atom_id res chain seq x y z
N MET A 1 -6.21 -14.17 10.99
CA MET A 1 -6.78 -15.29 10.19
C MET A 1 -7.72 -16.20 11.00
N GLN A 2 -7.39 -16.56 12.26
CA GLN A 2 -8.20 -17.48 13.07
C GLN A 2 -9.66 -17.03 13.30
N ASP A 3 -9.94 -15.75 13.52
CA ASP A 3 -11.33 -15.25 13.69
C ASP A 3 -12.20 -15.44 12.44
N LEU A 4 -11.59 -15.37 11.26
CA LEU A 4 -12.28 -15.70 10.01
C LEU A 4 -12.47 -17.21 9.87
N ILE A 5 -11.59 -18.02 10.46
CA ILE A 5 -11.73 -19.49 10.48
C ILE A 5 -12.90 -19.91 11.36
N SER A 6 -13.01 -19.37 12.58
CA SER A 6 -14.14 -19.63 13.49
C SER A 6 -15.49 -19.11 12.96
N SER A 7 -15.49 -18.08 12.10
CA SER A 7 -16.71 -17.54 11.50
C SER A 7 -17.48 -18.50 10.55
N GLY A 8 -16.88 -19.63 10.14
CA GLY A 8 -17.53 -20.65 9.30
C GLY A 8 -17.84 -20.25 7.84
N ARG A 9 -17.63 -18.98 7.46
CA ARG A 9 -17.93 -18.44 6.12
C ARG A 9 -17.03 -19.07 5.05
N LYS A 10 -17.48 -19.11 3.78
CA LYS A 10 -16.59 -19.38 2.63
C LYS A 10 -15.59 -18.22 2.47
N LYS A 11 -14.34 -18.54 2.10
CA LYS A 11 -13.18 -17.63 2.25
C LYS A 11 -12.37 -17.57 0.96
N ALA A 12 -11.88 -16.38 0.64
CA ALA A 12 -10.76 -16.14 -0.25
C ALA A 12 -9.90 -15.04 0.39
N LEU A 13 -8.59 -15.07 0.18
CA LEU A 13 -7.65 -14.07 0.65
C LEU A 13 -6.78 -13.66 -0.54
N ILE A 14 -6.68 -12.35 -0.77
CA ILE A 14 -5.78 -11.76 -1.76
C ILE A 14 -4.76 -10.95 -0.97
N VAL A 15 -3.47 -11.23 -1.20
CA VAL A 15 -2.35 -10.51 -0.57
C VAL A 15 -1.61 -9.79 -1.69
N LEU A 16 -1.54 -8.47 -1.63
CA LEU A 16 -0.93 -7.63 -2.67
C LEU A 16 0.55 -7.31 -2.42
N GLY A 17 1.04 -7.52 -1.19
CA GLY A 17 2.34 -7.00 -0.71
C GLY A 17 2.17 -5.74 0.13
N HIS A 18 3.09 -5.50 1.08
CA HIS A 18 3.01 -4.32 1.97
C HIS A 18 3.17 -3.03 1.15
N VAL A 19 4.24 -2.93 0.35
CA VAL A 19 4.54 -1.73 -0.43
C VAL A 19 3.39 -1.40 -1.40
N ALA A 20 2.93 -2.37 -2.19
CA ALA A 20 1.79 -2.17 -3.09
C ALA A 20 0.48 -1.72 -2.41
N SER A 21 0.21 -2.19 -1.18
CA SER A 21 -1.05 -1.87 -0.47
C SER A 21 -1.01 -0.59 0.36
N GLU A 22 0.16 -0.17 0.86
CA GLU A 22 0.30 0.97 1.77
C GLU A 22 0.78 2.26 1.05
N GLN A 23 1.66 2.11 0.06
CA GLN A 23 2.36 3.23 -0.59
C GLN A 23 1.42 4.22 -1.33
N SER A 24 0.32 3.72 -1.87
CA SER A 24 -0.68 4.56 -2.57
C SER A 24 -1.34 5.58 -1.64
N GLY A 25 -1.62 5.18 -0.39
CA GLY A 25 -2.16 6.06 0.65
C GLY A 25 -1.15 7.14 1.08
N MET A 26 0.14 6.79 1.15
CA MET A 26 1.21 7.75 1.45
C MET A 26 1.33 8.83 0.37
N ARG A 27 1.31 8.44 -0.91
CA ARG A 27 1.33 9.39 -2.04
C ARG A 27 0.11 10.31 -2.01
N TYR A 28 -1.09 9.76 -1.79
CA TYR A 28 -2.31 10.57 -1.65
C TYR A 28 -2.21 11.56 -0.48
N CYS A 29 -1.67 11.14 0.67
CA CYS A 29 -1.48 12.01 1.82
C CYS A 29 -0.51 13.17 1.51
N ALA A 30 0.64 12.90 0.88
CA ALA A 30 1.61 13.92 0.49
C ALA A 30 1.00 14.98 -0.44
N GLU A 31 0.29 14.54 -1.49
CA GLU A 31 -0.39 15.45 -2.42
C GLU A 31 -1.54 16.22 -1.75
N ARG A 32 -2.24 15.63 -0.77
CA ARG A 32 -3.23 16.36 0.02
C ARG A 32 -2.59 17.44 0.89
N LEU A 33 -1.49 17.14 1.59
CA LEU A 33 -0.78 18.10 2.46
C LEU A 33 -0.31 19.33 1.67
N LYS A 34 0.23 19.15 0.46
CA LYS A 34 0.62 20.24 -0.46
C LYS A 34 -0.51 21.24 -0.72
N THR A 35 -1.78 20.84 -0.64
CA THR A 35 -2.93 21.75 -0.90
C THR A 35 -3.30 22.68 0.26
N PHE A 36 -2.80 22.46 1.47
CA PHE A 36 -3.18 23.26 2.65
C PHE A 36 -2.04 23.57 3.63
N ILE A 37 -0.81 23.08 3.39
CA ILE A 37 0.41 23.47 4.13
C ILE A 37 1.49 23.90 3.11
N PRO A 38 1.30 25.02 2.38
CA PRO A 38 2.21 25.45 1.32
C PRO A 38 3.60 25.91 1.81
N GLU A 39 3.74 26.20 3.11
CA GLU A 39 4.99 26.64 3.74
C GLU A 39 5.95 25.49 4.09
N VAL A 40 5.48 24.24 4.07
CA VAL A 40 6.29 23.05 4.31
C VAL A 40 6.53 22.31 2.99
N PRO A 41 7.80 22.12 2.55
CA PRO A 41 8.07 21.27 1.40
C PRO A 41 7.79 19.80 1.77
N VAL A 42 6.71 19.26 1.20
CA VAL A 42 6.33 17.86 1.33
C VAL A 42 6.65 17.16 0.02
N GLU A 43 7.36 16.03 0.04
CA GLU A 43 7.52 15.18 -1.13
C GLU A 43 7.26 13.70 -0.81
N PHE A 44 6.74 12.99 -1.81
CA PHE A 44 6.54 11.55 -1.73
C PHE A 44 7.78 10.83 -2.29
N ILE A 45 8.47 10.09 -1.42
CA ILE A 45 9.62 9.25 -1.78
C ILE A 45 9.12 7.80 -1.86
N PRO A 46 9.19 7.13 -3.02
CA PRO A 46 8.74 5.75 -3.13
C PRO A 46 9.68 4.77 -2.43
N ALA A 47 9.10 3.76 -1.78
CA ALA A 47 9.76 2.53 -1.43
C ALA A 47 9.71 1.58 -2.64
N ALA A 48 10.85 0.96 -2.96
CA ALA A 48 10.91 -0.13 -3.94
C ALA A 48 10.08 -1.33 -3.45
N GLU A 49 9.46 -2.06 -4.36
CA GLU A 49 8.75 -3.32 -4.07
C GLU A 49 9.69 -4.51 -4.39
N PRO A 50 10.37 -5.10 -3.40
CA PRO A 50 11.39 -6.12 -3.66
C PRO A 50 10.83 -7.51 -3.99
N PHE A 51 9.49 -7.71 -3.94
CA PHE A 51 8.88 -9.03 -4.05
C PHE A 51 7.91 -9.21 -5.22
N TRP A 52 7.53 -8.16 -5.95
CA TRP A 52 6.47 -8.29 -6.96
C TRP A 52 6.93 -8.99 -8.24
N SER A 53 6.18 -9.99 -8.68
CA SER A 53 6.48 -10.79 -9.87
C SER A 53 5.32 -11.75 -10.24
N PRO A 54 5.02 -11.94 -11.53
CA PRO A 54 4.49 -13.22 -12.02
C PRO A 54 5.58 -14.22 -12.42
N ASP A 55 6.66 -13.76 -13.09
CA ASP A 55 7.89 -14.54 -13.39
C ASP A 55 9.18 -13.75 -13.11
N ALA A 56 9.18 -12.40 -13.14
CA ALA A 56 10.25 -11.56 -12.56
C ALA A 56 9.89 -10.21 -11.90
N PRO A 57 8.98 -9.35 -12.41
CA PRO A 57 8.89 -7.93 -12.01
C PRO A 57 10.21 -7.15 -12.09
N VAL A 58 10.40 -6.04 -11.37
CA VAL A 58 9.56 -5.37 -10.33
C VAL A 58 9.01 -4.01 -10.84
N GLU A 59 8.64 -3.07 -9.94
CA GLU A 59 8.49 -1.63 -10.23
C GLU A 59 9.41 -0.79 -9.32
#